data_AF-A0A970HR00-F1
#
_entry.id   AF-A0A970HR00-F1
#
_cell.length_a   1.000
_cell.length_b   1.000
_cell.length_c   1.000
_cell.angle_alpha   90.00
_cell.angle_beta   90.00
_cell.angle_gamma   90.00
#
_symmetry.space_group_name_H-M   'P 1'
#
loop_
_entity.id
_entity.type
_entity.pdbx_description
1 polymer ?
#
loop_
_entity_poly.entity_id
_entity_poly.type
_entity_poly.pdbx_seq_one_letter_code
_entity_poly.pdbx_strand_id
1 'polypeptide(L)'
;MTSRRRVAGGMDHEELVQFAIWVERQGGRVHRWLPLIGGLAYSLPSDKSPVRVLRAGTWDEPDVIVRALDMHSATHPSKTTWNVVAVQAPSLWDQTQGEHVEIAVVDTGVDLDSPALHVRDGYNAVEPGEPPEDDNGHGTHVAGIAAGKWDTGTGVAPRAAVLPVKVLDSQGVGSLSDVVDGLHWCLQRRAPIINLSLGASQETQTMKAAVEALWEAGLLIVAAAGNAGPRCNTVSYPAKWPEVVAVAASTQTASIAAFSSRGSQVNIAAPGQSILSLWLNGTTRYLSGTSMAAPHVSGVAALLWSVANGTSNSLRQPRDLIRPLLEGSSPLPDYPSVAQGHGLVHALDSFNLLKNLRNGH
;
A
#
# COMPACT_ATOMS: atom_id res chain seq x y z
N MET A 1 20.00 21.50 22.96
CA MET A 1 20.75 20.72 21.96
C MET A 1 19.75 20.14 20.99
N THR A 2 19.96 20.28 19.68
CA THR A 2 19.05 19.71 18.67
C THR A 2 19.24 18.20 18.62
N SER A 3 18.17 17.43 18.75
CA SER A 3 18.18 15.97 18.58
C SER A 3 17.62 15.60 17.21
N ARG A 4 18.11 14.51 16.61
CA ARG A 4 17.65 14.01 15.31
C ARG A 4 16.98 12.66 15.48
N ARG A 5 15.76 12.48 14.94
CA ARG A 5 15.10 11.17 14.85
C ARG A 5 15.78 10.30 13.80
N ARG A 6 15.99 9.04 14.13
CA ARG A 6 16.71 8.05 13.35
C ARG A 6 16.07 6.68 13.51
N VAL A 7 16.36 5.81 12.56
CA VAL A 7 16.02 4.39 12.62
C VAL A 7 17.28 3.58 12.39
N ALA A 8 17.50 2.59 13.25
CA ALA A 8 18.56 1.60 13.08
C ALA A 8 17.95 0.21 12.99
N GLY A 9 18.59 -0.69 12.24
CA GLY A 9 18.10 -2.05 12.03
C GLY A 9 19.18 -3.04 11.64
N GLY A 10 18.77 -4.30 11.44
CA GLY A 10 19.66 -5.43 11.09
C GLY A 10 20.34 -6.09 12.29
N MET A 11 19.89 -5.77 13.50
CA MET A 11 20.43 -6.28 14.76
C MET A 11 19.66 -7.53 15.21
N ASP A 12 20.37 -8.46 15.85
CA ASP A 12 19.72 -9.49 16.65
C ASP A 12 19.18 -8.94 17.98
N HIS A 13 18.53 -9.77 18.78
CA HIS A 13 17.91 -9.34 20.03
C HIS A 13 18.92 -8.79 21.05
N GLU A 14 20.09 -9.41 21.19
CA GLU A 14 21.10 -8.99 22.16
C GLU A 14 21.71 -7.65 21.72
N GLU A 15 22.06 -7.56 20.43
CA GLU A 15 22.58 -6.33 19.82
C GLU A 15 21.62 -5.15 19.98
N LEU A 16 20.33 -5.40 19.76
CA LEU A 16 19.30 -4.38 19.86
C LEU A 16 19.17 -3.82 21.28
N VAL A 17 19.23 -4.69 22.30
CA VAL A 17 19.21 -4.28 23.71
C VAL A 17 20.47 -3.49 24.08
N GLN A 18 21.65 -3.94 23.65
CA GLN A 18 22.89 -3.21 23.90
C GLN A 18 22.89 -1.84 23.22
N PHE A 19 22.37 -1.76 21.99
CA PHE A 19 22.25 -0.51 21.25
C PHE A 19 21.29 0.46 21.95
N ALA A 20 20.13 -0.01 22.39
CA ALA A 20 19.18 0.79 23.16
C ALA A 20 19.81 1.38 24.44
N ILE A 21 20.54 0.57 25.21
CA ILE A 21 21.27 1.03 26.40
C ILE A 21 22.32 2.09 26.03
N TRP A 22 23.04 1.88 24.92
CA TRP A 22 24.02 2.84 24.44
C TRP A 22 23.37 4.19 24.05
N VAL A 23 22.21 4.18 23.37
CA VAL A 23 21.46 5.40 23.02
C VAL A 23 21.14 6.24 24.26
N GLU A 24 20.56 5.62 25.29
CA GLU A 24 20.21 6.29 26.54
C GLU A 24 21.46 6.83 27.26
N ARG A 25 22.57 6.08 27.27
CA ARG A 25 23.85 6.54 27.83
C ARG A 25 24.46 7.75 27.10
N GLN A 26 24.13 7.95 25.82
CA GLN A 26 24.54 9.14 25.08
C GLN A 26 23.60 10.34 25.30
N GLY A 27 22.60 10.23 26.17
CA GLY A 27 21.57 11.26 26.36
C GLY A 27 20.55 11.29 25.22
N GLY A 28 20.44 10.20 24.46
CA GLY A 28 19.37 9.99 23.49
C GLY A 28 18.11 9.45 24.14
N ARG A 29 17.11 9.13 23.32
CA ARG A 29 15.86 8.49 23.75
C ARG A 29 15.42 7.45 22.73
N VAL A 30 15.11 6.25 23.20
CA VAL A 30 14.40 5.25 22.38
C VAL A 30 12.92 5.61 22.30
N HIS A 31 12.39 5.67 21.09
CA HIS A 31 10.97 5.99 20.83
C HIS A 31 10.14 4.74 20.60
N ARG A 32 10.67 3.78 19.84
CA ARG A 32 9.92 2.59 19.42
C ARG A 32 10.86 1.43 19.10
N TRP A 33 10.43 0.22 19.42
CA TRP A 33 11.07 -1.01 18.94
C TRP A 33 10.44 -1.41 17.61
N LEU A 34 11.24 -1.85 16.64
CA LEU A 34 10.81 -2.23 15.29
C LEU A 34 11.25 -3.68 15.01
N PRO A 35 10.54 -4.69 15.55
CA PRO A 35 10.97 -6.09 15.47
C PRO A 35 11.04 -6.62 14.03
N LEU A 36 10.19 -6.10 13.13
CA LEU A 36 10.15 -6.48 11.71
C LEU A 36 11.52 -6.41 11.02
N ILE A 37 12.35 -5.46 11.45
CA ILE A 37 13.66 -5.17 10.84
C ILE A 37 14.83 -5.44 11.80
N GLY A 38 14.56 -6.06 12.96
CA GLY A 38 15.53 -6.16 14.05
C GLY A 38 16.08 -4.78 14.43
N GLY A 39 15.21 -3.82 14.70
CA GLY A 39 15.56 -2.41 14.78
C GLY A 39 14.81 -1.60 15.83
N LEU A 40 15.13 -0.32 15.92
CA LEU A 40 14.47 0.64 16.80
C LEU A 40 14.52 2.06 16.22
N ALA A 41 13.48 2.84 16.51
CA ALA A 41 13.41 4.27 16.24
C ALA A 41 13.82 5.04 17.50
N TYR A 42 14.66 6.05 17.33
CA TYR A 42 15.28 6.75 18.45
C TYR A 42 15.71 8.17 18.07
N SER A 43 16.08 8.96 19.07
CA SER A 43 16.75 10.23 18.86
C SER A 43 18.08 10.29 19.59
N LEU A 44 19.04 10.98 18.98
CA LEU A 44 20.34 11.28 19.57
C LEU A 44 20.61 12.79 19.53
N PRO A 45 21.39 13.33 20.49
CA PRO A 45 22.00 14.65 20.35
C PRO A 45 22.82 14.75 19.05
N SER A 46 22.74 15.91 18.38
CA SER A 46 23.34 16.09 17.04
C SER A 46 24.87 15.92 16.97
N ASP A 47 25.57 15.95 18.11
CA ASP A 47 27.01 15.73 18.24
C ASP A 47 27.39 14.24 18.40
N LYS A 48 26.41 13.34 18.49
CA LYS A 48 26.61 11.89 18.66
C LYS A 48 26.41 11.13 17.36
N SER A 49 27.09 9.99 17.22
CA SER A 49 26.99 9.10 16.05
C SER A 49 27.10 7.62 16.46
N PRO A 50 26.23 6.74 15.95
CA PRO A 50 26.21 5.31 16.29
C PRO A 50 27.19 4.45 15.48
N VAL A 51 27.87 5.03 14.47
CA VAL A 51 28.67 4.28 13.48
C VAL A 51 29.71 3.33 14.10
N ARG A 52 30.24 3.65 15.29
CA ARG A 52 31.26 2.82 15.96
C ARG A 52 30.70 1.64 16.76
N VAL A 53 29.40 1.59 16.97
CA VAL A 53 28.72 0.56 17.79
C VAL A 53 27.99 -0.45 16.90
N LEU A 54 27.76 -0.09 15.65
CA LEU A 54 27.08 -0.90 14.65
C LEU A 54 28.07 -1.82 13.94
N ARG A 55 27.71 -3.10 13.79
CA ARG A 55 28.51 -4.09 13.06
C ARG A 55 28.17 -4.11 11.57
N ALA A 56 28.97 -4.84 10.79
CA ALA A 56 28.63 -5.14 9.41
C ALA A 56 27.25 -5.80 9.29
N GLY A 57 26.41 -5.30 8.37
CA GLY A 57 25.03 -5.75 8.16
C GLY A 57 23.97 -4.96 8.92
N THR A 58 24.37 -4.11 9.88
CA THR A 58 23.45 -3.16 10.54
C THR A 58 23.50 -1.79 9.86
N TRP A 59 22.42 -1.02 9.99
CA TRP A 59 22.33 0.32 9.42
C TRP A 59 21.75 1.32 10.40
N ASP A 60 21.98 2.59 10.12
CA ASP A 60 21.41 3.72 10.84
C ASP A 60 21.17 4.87 9.86
N GLU A 61 19.91 5.32 9.78
CA GLU A 61 19.47 6.30 8.80
C GLU A 61 18.46 7.29 9.40
N PRO A 62 18.22 8.44 8.76
CA PRO A 62 17.18 9.37 9.20
C PRO A 62 15.80 8.69 9.20
N ASP A 63 14.98 9.03 10.19
CA ASP A 63 13.55 8.68 10.21
C ASP A 63 12.82 9.56 9.18
N VAL A 64 12.89 9.17 7.90
CA VAL A 64 12.42 10.00 6.78
C VAL A 64 10.90 10.15 6.78
N ILE A 65 10.43 11.22 6.13
CA ILE A 65 9.01 11.50 5.98
C ILE A 65 8.43 10.69 4.81
N VAL A 66 7.29 10.05 5.06
CA VAL A 66 6.43 9.37 4.09
C VAL A 66 5.13 10.17 3.94
N ARG A 67 4.56 10.20 2.73
CA ARG A 67 3.34 10.99 2.43
C ARG A 67 2.31 10.20 1.65
N ALA A 68 1.04 10.50 1.87
CA ALA A 68 -0.04 10.12 0.96
C ALA A 68 0.21 10.72 -0.44
N LEU A 69 -0.12 9.96 -1.50
CA LEU A 69 0.13 10.34 -2.90
C LEU A 69 -1.15 10.73 -3.65
N ASP A 70 -1.76 11.86 -3.28
CA ASP A 70 -2.95 12.40 -3.95
C ASP A 70 -2.72 13.77 -4.61
N MET A 71 -3.71 14.16 -5.41
CA MET A 71 -3.85 15.46 -6.04
C MET A 71 -5.33 15.84 -5.99
N HIS A 72 -5.59 17.05 -5.53
CA HIS A 72 -6.94 17.61 -5.50
C HIS A 72 -7.41 17.90 -6.93
N SER A 73 -8.61 17.43 -7.28
CA SER A 73 -9.22 17.67 -8.59
C SER A 73 -10.49 18.49 -8.47
N ALA A 74 -10.80 19.30 -9.49
CA ALA A 74 -12.06 20.00 -9.60
C ALA A 74 -13.21 19.03 -9.92
N THR A 75 -14.39 19.30 -9.36
CA THR A 75 -15.59 18.47 -9.47
C THR A 75 -16.06 18.30 -10.92
N HIS A 76 -16.35 17.07 -11.32
CA HIS A 76 -17.12 16.74 -12.53
C HIS A 76 -18.45 16.09 -12.14
N PRO A 77 -19.53 16.24 -12.93
CA PRO A 77 -20.81 15.66 -12.59
C PRO A 77 -20.89 14.17 -12.93
N SER A 78 -21.77 13.48 -12.20
CA SER A 78 -22.24 12.09 -12.32
C SER A 78 -21.48 11.04 -11.51
N LYS A 79 -22.24 10.36 -10.62
CA LYS A 79 -21.96 9.09 -9.93
C LYS A 79 -21.47 8.05 -10.93
N THR A 80 -20.21 8.11 -11.32
CA THR A 80 -19.65 7.27 -12.36
C THR A 80 -18.82 6.19 -11.69
N THR A 81 -19.34 4.97 -11.70
CA THR A 81 -18.64 3.73 -11.37
C THR A 81 -17.64 3.32 -12.47
N TRP A 82 -17.22 4.29 -13.31
CA TRP A 82 -16.47 4.03 -14.53
C TRP A 82 -15.18 3.28 -14.23
N ASN A 83 -14.56 3.60 -13.10
CA ASN A 83 -13.31 3.04 -12.62
C ASN A 83 -13.47 1.56 -12.25
N VAL A 84 -14.57 1.21 -11.58
CA VAL A 84 -14.92 -0.17 -11.24
C VAL A 84 -15.24 -0.99 -12.49
N VAL A 85 -15.94 -0.39 -13.46
CA VAL A 85 -16.22 -1.01 -14.77
C VAL A 85 -14.96 -1.16 -15.62
N ALA A 86 -14.06 -0.17 -15.61
CA ALA A 86 -12.83 -0.18 -16.38
C ALA A 86 -11.89 -1.32 -15.98
N VAL A 87 -11.88 -1.69 -14.69
CA VAL A 87 -11.15 -2.88 -14.21
C VAL A 87 -11.96 -4.17 -14.32
N GLN A 88 -13.13 -4.14 -14.95
CA GLN A 88 -14.01 -5.28 -15.18
C GLN A 88 -14.45 -6.02 -13.89
N ALA A 89 -14.46 -5.35 -12.75
CA ALA A 89 -14.83 -5.97 -11.47
C ALA A 89 -16.29 -6.48 -11.43
N PRO A 90 -17.30 -5.75 -11.95
CA PRO A 90 -18.69 -6.21 -11.91
C PRO A 90 -18.91 -7.54 -12.63
N SER A 91 -18.10 -7.83 -13.66
CA SER A 91 -18.16 -9.09 -14.41
C SER A 91 -17.79 -10.32 -13.55
N LEU A 92 -17.16 -10.11 -12.39
CA LEU A 92 -16.82 -11.18 -11.44
C LEU A 92 -17.80 -11.31 -10.27
N TRP A 93 -18.67 -10.33 -10.03
CA TRP A 93 -19.48 -10.28 -8.80
C TRP A 93 -20.52 -11.39 -8.66
N ASP A 94 -20.86 -12.07 -9.76
CA ASP A 94 -21.67 -13.29 -9.75
C ASP A 94 -20.88 -14.53 -9.29
N GLN A 95 -19.55 -14.49 -9.35
CA GLN A 95 -18.65 -15.56 -8.90
C GLN A 95 -18.01 -15.27 -7.56
N THR A 96 -17.63 -14.01 -7.31
CA THR A 96 -17.03 -13.55 -6.06
C THR A 96 -17.12 -12.02 -5.94
N GLN A 97 -17.29 -11.54 -4.72
CA GLN A 97 -17.18 -10.12 -4.37
C GLN A 97 -16.05 -9.85 -3.38
N GLY A 98 -15.13 -10.81 -3.20
CA GLY A 98 -13.97 -10.70 -2.30
C GLY A 98 -14.25 -11.20 -0.88
N GLU A 99 -15.23 -12.09 -0.72
CA GLU A 99 -15.63 -12.63 0.56
C GLU A 99 -14.45 -13.27 1.31
N HIS A 100 -14.43 -13.07 2.63
CA HIS A 100 -13.41 -13.63 3.54
C HIS A 100 -11.96 -13.21 3.25
N VAL A 101 -11.76 -12.19 2.42
CA VAL A 101 -10.44 -11.58 2.20
C VAL A 101 -10.33 -10.27 2.95
N GLU A 102 -9.17 -10.06 3.56
CA GLU A 102 -8.83 -8.82 4.25
C GLU A 102 -7.82 -8.02 3.42
N ILE A 103 -8.06 -6.73 3.25
CA ILE A 103 -7.14 -5.79 2.60
C ILE A 103 -6.65 -4.82 3.69
N ALA A 104 -5.35 -4.84 3.97
CA ALA A 104 -4.73 -3.86 4.85
C ALA A 104 -4.55 -2.54 4.10
N VAL A 105 -5.24 -1.50 4.56
CA VAL A 105 -5.10 -0.13 4.06
C VAL A 105 -4.15 0.60 4.99
N VAL A 106 -2.88 0.68 4.59
CA VAL A 106 -1.80 1.30 5.35
C VAL A 106 -1.70 2.77 4.95
N ASP A 107 -2.38 3.64 5.68
CA ASP A 107 -2.71 5.01 5.25
C ASP A 107 -3.00 5.97 6.44
N THR A 108 -3.89 6.96 6.29
CA THR A 108 -4.31 7.92 7.33
C THR A 108 -5.32 7.37 8.33
N GLY A 109 -5.66 6.08 8.24
CA GLY A 109 -6.79 5.48 8.96
C GLY A 109 -7.96 5.19 8.03
N VAL A 110 -9.08 4.74 8.58
CA VAL A 110 -10.35 4.57 7.86
C VAL A 110 -11.48 5.05 8.77
N ASP A 111 -12.52 5.67 8.19
CA ASP A 111 -13.79 5.95 8.88
C ASP A 111 -14.36 4.64 9.44
N LEU A 112 -14.16 4.41 10.74
CA LEU A 112 -14.42 3.12 11.39
C LEU A 112 -15.92 2.83 11.50
N ASP A 113 -16.73 3.89 11.56
CA ASP A 113 -18.18 3.83 11.66
C ASP A 113 -18.87 3.79 10.29
N SER A 114 -18.10 3.77 9.19
CA SER A 114 -18.64 3.83 7.84
C SER A 114 -19.57 2.64 7.54
N PRO A 115 -20.89 2.87 7.33
CA PRO A 115 -21.80 1.79 6.96
C PRO A 115 -21.53 1.26 5.56
N ALA A 116 -20.71 1.98 4.78
CA ALA A 116 -20.30 1.65 3.41
C ALA A 116 -19.11 0.69 3.35
N LEU A 117 -18.51 0.31 4.48
CA LEU A 117 -17.34 -0.56 4.54
C LEU A 117 -17.57 -1.76 5.49
N HIS A 118 -16.78 -2.80 5.29
CA HIS A 118 -16.64 -3.91 6.23
C HIS A 118 -15.32 -3.74 7.00
N VAL A 119 -15.32 -2.84 7.99
CA VAL A 119 -14.11 -2.50 8.75
C VAL A 119 -13.85 -3.56 9.83
N ARG A 120 -12.59 -3.97 9.97
CA ARG A 120 -12.10 -4.86 11.03
C ARG A 120 -11.29 -4.07 12.06
N ASP A 121 -11.01 -4.70 13.19
CA ASP A 121 -10.07 -4.16 14.17
C ASP A 121 -8.71 -3.91 13.50
N GLY A 122 -8.25 -2.66 13.58
CA GLY A 122 -7.02 -2.20 12.94
C GLY A 122 -5.94 -1.77 13.94
N TYR A 123 -4.97 -1.01 13.44
CA TYR A 123 -3.85 -0.53 14.24
C TYR A 123 -3.48 0.91 13.93
N ASN A 124 -3.28 1.71 14.98
CA ASN A 124 -2.77 3.06 14.89
C ASN A 124 -1.29 3.09 15.27
N ALA A 125 -0.42 3.16 14.27
CA ALA A 125 1.01 3.28 14.48
C ALA A 125 1.40 4.71 14.88
N VAL A 126 0.65 5.73 14.42
CA VAL A 126 0.91 7.14 14.76
C VAL A 126 0.74 7.38 16.26
N GLU A 127 -0.34 6.83 16.84
CA GLU A 127 -0.63 6.89 18.27
C GLU A 127 -1.08 5.51 18.78
N PRO A 128 -0.12 4.64 19.18
CA PRO A 128 -0.43 3.29 19.64
C PRO A 128 -1.35 3.29 20.87
N GLY A 129 -2.46 2.56 20.76
CA GLY A 129 -3.49 2.46 21.81
C GLY A 129 -4.77 3.20 21.46
N GLU A 130 -4.70 4.17 20.55
CA GLU A 130 -5.86 4.87 20.00
C GLU A 130 -6.43 4.13 18.78
N PRO A 131 -7.73 4.30 18.45
CA PRO A 131 -8.30 3.73 17.25
C PRO A 131 -7.63 4.27 15.97
N PRO A 132 -7.54 3.49 14.88
CA PRO A 132 -7.02 3.95 13.59
C PRO A 132 -8.07 4.74 12.79
N GLU A 133 -8.75 5.66 13.46
CA GLU A 133 -9.77 6.53 12.90
C GLU A 133 -9.15 7.49 11.88
N ASP A 134 -9.87 7.75 10.78
CA ASP A 134 -9.37 8.65 9.74
C ASP A 134 -9.72 10.11 10.07
N ASP A 135 -8.67 10.90 10.27
CA ASP A 135 -8.73 12.34 10.55
C ASP A 135 -8.24 13.19 9.35
N ASN A 136 -8.01 12.55 8.20
CA ASN A 136 -7.60 13.19 6.95
C ASN A 136 -8.61 12.97 5.81
N GLY A 137 -9.06 11.72 5.63
CA GLY A 137 -9.99 11.27 4.60
C GLY A 137 -9.35 10.46 3.46
N HIS A 138 -8.04 10.55 3.26
CA HIS A 138 -7.34 9.84 2.18
C HIS A 138 -7.46 8.31 2.33
N GLY A 139 -7.20 7.77 3.52
CA GLY A 139 -7.31 6.34 3.79
C GLY A 139 -8.74 5.79 3.63
N THR A 140 -9.76 6.55 4.04
CA THR A 140 -11.18 6.22 3.79
C THR A 140 -11.50 6.19 2.29
N HIS A 141 -10.94 7.12 1.51
CA HIS A 141 -11.11 7.16 0.05
C HIS A 141 -10.50 5.92 -0.62
N VAL A 142 -9.27 5.58 -0.23
CA VAL A 142 -8.54 4.39 -0.68
C VAL A 142 -9.30 3.11 -0.32
N ALA A 143 -9.77 2.99 0.93
CA ALA A 143 -10.58 1.86 1.39
C ALA A 143 -11.87 1.71 0.59
N GLY A 144 -12.55 2.83 0.30
CA GLY A 144 -13.78 2.85 -0.50
C GLY A 144 -13.59 2.37 -1.94
N ILE A 145 -12.42 2.60 -2.54
CA ILE A 145 -12.08 2.09 -3.88
C ILE A 145 -11.82 0.58 -3.83
N ALA A 146 -11.07 0.13 -2.83
CA ALA A 146 -10.70 -1.28 -2.72
C ALA A 146 -11.93 -2.15 -2.41
N ALA A 147 -12.75 -1.74 -1.43
CA ALA A 147 -13.76 -2.61 -0.81
C ALA A 147 -15.05 -1.88 -0.37
N GLY A 148 -15.37 -0.72 -0.96
CA GLY A 148 -16.69 -0.10 -0.77
C GLY A 148 -17.83 -1.07 -1.14
N LYS A 149 -18.87 -1.14 -0.30
CA LYS A 149 -20.02 -2.02 -0.52
C LYS A 149 -20.71 -1.75 -1.85
N TRP A 150 -21.40 -2.76 -2.37
CA TRP A 150 -21.91 -2.74 -3.74
C TRP A 150 -22.89 -1.57 -4.00
N ASP A 151 -23.65 -1.19 -2.97
CA ASP A 151 -24.66 -0.12 -2.98
C ASP A 151 -24.04 1.29 -2.99
N THR A 152 -22.77 1.42 -2.61
CA THR A 152 -22.02 2.66 -2.75
C THR A 152 -21.56 2.87 -4.20
N GLY A 153 -21.40 1.78 -4.95
CA GLY A 153 -20.87 1.78 -6.32
C GLY A 153 -19.38 2.12 -6.43
N THR A 154 -18.62 2.16 -5.32
CA THR A 154 -17.23 2.62 -5.32
C THR A 154 -16.20 1.50 -5.27
N GLY A 155 -16.54 0.35 -4.67
CA GLY A 155 -15.58 -0.72 -4.37
C GLY A 155 -15.38 -1.72 -5.51
N VAL A 156 -14.14 -2.15 -5.69
CA VAL A 156 -13.78 -3.25 -6.61
C VAL A 156 -14.13 -4.62 -6.03
N ALA A 157 -13.89 -4.83 -4.72
CA ALA A 157 -14.22 -6.06 -3.98
C ALA A 157 -15.22 -5.78 -2.84
N PRO A 158 -16.53 -5.65 -3.13
CA PRO A 158 -17.51 -5.10 -2.19
C PRO A 158 -17.76 -5.91 -0.91
N ARG A 159 -17.35 -7.18 -0.86
CA ARG A 159 -17.47 -8.06 0.31
C ARG A 159 -16.13 -8.39 0.96
N ALA A 160 -15.04 -7.79 0.48
CA ALA A 160 -13.77 -7.81 1.19
C ALA A 160 -13.85 -6.95 2.45
N ALA A 161 -13.08 -7.34 3.47
CA ALA A 161 -12.97 -6.59 4.71
C ALA A 161 -11.74 -5.68 4.66
N VAL A 162 -11.84 -4.49 5.25
CA VAL A 162 -10.73 -3.54 5.35
C VAL A 162 -10.10 -3.68 6.74
N LEU A 163 -8.78 -3.85 6.77
CA LEU A 163 -7.97 -3.73 7.98
C LEU A 163 -7.33 -2.33 7.97
N PRO A 164 -7.81 -1.38 8.79
CA PRO A 164 -7.23 -0.04 8.85
C PRO A 164 -5.89 -0.07 9.57
N VAL A 165 -4.84 0.47 8.93
CA VAL A 165 -3.51 0.59 9.54
C VAL A 165 -3.06 2.04 9.39
N LYS A 166 -3.30 2.85 10.43
CA LYS A 166 -3.00 4.27 10.43
C LYS A 166 -1.51 4.50 10.68
N VAL A 167 -0.81 4.94 9.65
CA VAL A 167 0.63 5.29 9.68
C VAL A 167 0.89 6.74 9.28
N LEU A 168 -0.15 7.45 8.81
CA LEU A 168 -0.11 8.86 8.44
C LEU A 168 -1.04 9.68 9.36
N ASP A 169 -0.60 10.87 9.75
CA ASP A 169 -1.36 11.81 10.57
C ASP A 169 -2.45 12.56 9.79
N SER A 170 -3.16 13.47 10.46
CA SER A 170 -4.21 14.32 9.85
C SER A 170 -3.74 15.17 8.66
N GLN A 171 -2.44 15.37 8.48
CA GLN A 171 -1.85 16.09 7.34
C GLN A 171 -1.40 15.15 6.22
N GLY A 172 -1.66 13.84 6.34
CA GLY A 172 -1.21 12.83 5.37
C GLY A 172 0.29 12.56 5.45
N VAL A 173 0.90 12.80 6.62
CA VAL A 173 2.35 12.68 6.84
C VAL A 173 2.64 11.60 7.88
N GLY A 174 3.60 10.74 7.61
CA GLY A 174 4.07 9.72 8.55
C GLY A 174 5.58 9.67 8.62
N SER A 175 6.11 9.10 9.71
CA SER A 175 7.53 8.79 9.81
C SER A 175 7.80 7.38 9.27
N LEU A 176 9.01 7.15 8.76
CA LEU A 176 9.47 5.82 8.34
C LEU A 176 9.24 4.77 9.44
N SER A 177 9.51 5.14 10.68
CA SER A 177 9.30 4.25 11.83
C SER A 177 7.83 3.87 12.05
N ASP A 178 6.88 4.80 11.87
CA ASP A 178 5.45 4.50 12.02
C ASP A 178 4.95 3.61 10.87
N VAL A 179 5.45 3.82 9.64
CA VAL A 179 5.12 2.94 8.51
C VAL A 179 5.65 1.53 8.75
N VAL A 180 6.91 1.38 9.17
CA VAL A 180 7.47 0.04 9.44
C VAL A 180 6.76 -0.68 10.58
N ASP A 181 6.32 0.04 11.60
CA ASP A 181 5.53 -0.54 12.68
C ASP A 181 4.13 -0.97 12.23
N GLY A 182 3.46 -0.17 11.40
CA GLY A 182 2.21 -0.58 10.75
C GLY A 182 2.38 -1.82 9.86
N LEU A 183 3.46 -1.89 9.09
CA LEU A 183 3.81 -3.07 8.30
C LEU A 183 4.10 -4.29 9.17
N HIS A 184 4.70 -4.11 10.35
CA HIS A 184 4.90 -5.19 11.31
C HIS A 184 3.57 -5.76 11.79
N TRP A 185 2.60 -4.89 12.07
CA TRP A 185 1.26 -5.31 12.44
C TRP A 185 0.57 -6.09 11.30
N CYS A 186 0.70 -5.63 10.04
CA CYS A 186 0.19 -6.36 8.87
C CYS A 186 0.79 -7.78 8.78
N LEU A 187 2.09 -7.91 9.04
CA LEU A 187 2.78 -9.21 9.08
C LEU A 187 2.20 -10.12 10.18
N GLN A 188 2.06 -9.59 11.40
CA GLN A 188 1.50 -10.34 12.53
C GLN A 188 0.07 -10.79 12.27
N ARG A 189 -0.74 -9.94 11.64
CA ARG A 189 -2.12 -10.25 11.26
C ARG A 189 -2.21 -11.20 10.06
N ARG A 190 -1.10 -11.39 9.34
CA ARG A 190 -1.02 -12.09 8.04
C ARG A 190 -2.04 -11.56 7.03
N ALA A 191 -2.20 -10.24 6.97
CA ALA A 191 -3.08 -9.60 6.00
C ALA A 191 -2.62 -9.99 4.58
N PRO A 192 -3.45 -10.69 3.77
CA PRO A 192 -2.98 -11.27 2.52
C PRO A 192 -2.59 -10.20 1.49
N ILE A 193 -3.24 -9.03 1.54
CA ILE A 193 -3.04 -7.92 0.62
C ILE A 193 -2.78 -6.66 1.42
N ILE A 194 -1.70 -5.97 1.11
CA ILE A 194 -1.27 -4.71 1.74
C ILE A 194 -1.26 -3.62 0.69
N ASN A 195 -2.10 -2.61 0.87
CA ASN A 195 -2.19 -1.44 0.00
C ASN A 195 -1.41 -0.26 0.61
N LEU A 196 -0.41 0.22 -0.13
CA LEU A 196 0.44 1.35 0.22
C LEU A 196 0.20 2.51 -0.75
N SER A 197 -0.86 3.28 -0.52
CA SER A 197 -1.18 4.50 -1.26
C SER A 197 -0.36 5.70 -0.75
N LEU A 198 0.93 5.47 -0.56
CA LEU A 198 1.88 6.39 0.02
C LEU A 198 3.26 6.20 -0.60
N GLY A 199 4.17 7.13 -0.37
CA GLY A 199 5.54 6.96 -0.80
C GLY A 199 6.54 7.97 -0.25
N ALA A 200 7.80 7.69 -0.54
CA ALA A 200 8.95 8.54 -0.27
C ALA A 200 9.86 8.60 -1.51
N SER A 201 10.56 9.72 -1.66
CA SER A 201 11.49 9.93 -2.78
C SER A 201 12.85 9.26 -2.57
N GLN A 202 13.19 8.93 -1.33
CA GLN A 202 14.49 8.38 -0.94
C GLN A 202 14.39 6.88 -0.64
N GLU A 203 15.37 6.13 -1.13
CA GLU A 203 15.59 4.75 -0.72
C GLU A 203 16.06 4.71 0.73
N THR A 204 15.53 3.76 1.50
CA THR A 204 15.95 3.51 2.89
C THR A 204 16.11 2.01 3.09
N GLN A 205 17.15 1.61 3.81
CA GLN A 205 17.39 0.19 4.09
C GLN A 205 16.31 -0.38 5.01
N THR A 206 15.77 0.43 5.92
CA THR A 206 14.67 0.10 6.83
C THR A 206 13.41 -0.29 6.07
N MET A 207 12.95 0.54 5.13
CA MET A 207 11.73 0.21 4.39
C MET A 207 11.97 -0.99 3.46
N LYS A 208 13.16 -1.11 2.86
CA LYS A 208 13.51 -2.28 2.06
C LYS A 208 13.41 -3.58 2.87
N ALA A 209 14.04 -3.62 4.05
CA ALA A 209 13.97 -4.78 4.93
C ALA A 209 12.54 -5.11 5.37
N ALA A 210 11.71 -4.09 5.62
CA ALA A 210 10.30 -4.29 5.94
C ALA A 210 9.52 -4.92 4.76
N VAL A 211 9.73 -4.43 3.53
CA VAL A 211 9.13 -4.97 2.31
C VAL A 211 9.57 -6.41 2.05
N GLU A 212 10.87 -6.69 2.16
CA GLU A 212 11.42 -8.04 2.00
C GLU A 212 10.82 -9.03 3.02
N ALA A 213 10.66 -8.61 4.28
CA ALA A 213 10.05 -9.45 5.32
C ALA A 213 8.57 -9.81 5.01
N LEU A 214 7.79 -8.87 4.48
CA LEU A 214 6.42 -9.11 4.05
C LEU A 214 6.35 -10.03 2.83
N TRP A 215 7.26 -9.82 1.88
CA TRP A 215 7.39 -10.64 0.68
C TRP A 215 7.73 -12.09 1.02
N GLU A 216 8.72 -12.32 1.88
CA GLU A 216 9.11 -13.66 2.33
C GLU A 216 8.01 -14.38 3.11
N ALA A 217 7.15 -13.63 3.81
CA ALA A 217 5.96 -14.16 4.45
C ALA A 217 4.83 -14.56 3.47
N GLY A 218 5.00 -14.25 2.18
CA GLY A 218 4.10 -14.58 1.10
C GLY A 218 3.01 -13.55 0.84
N LEU A 219 3.06 -12.38 1.48
CA LEU A 219 2.00 -11.38 1.39
C LEU A 219 2.11 -10.58 0.08
N LEU A 220 0.99 -10.14 -0.46
CA LEU A 220 0.96 -9.29 -1.66
C LEU A 220 1.06 -7.83 -1.24
N ILE A 221 2.04 -7.11 -1.78
CA ILE A 221 2.24 -5.68 -1.54
C ILE A 221 1.91 -4.92 -2.83
N VAL A 222 0.98 -3.99 -2.74
CA VAL A 222 0.56 -3.12 -3.85
C VAL A 222 0.82 -1.68 -3.45
N ALA A 223 1.52 -0.91 -4.29
CA ALA A 223 1.87 0.47 -3.96
C ALA A 223 1.66 1.43 -5.14
N ALA A 224 1.33 2.67 -4.79
CA ALA A 224 1.23 3.76 -5.73
C ALA A 224 2.59 4.07 -6.36
N ALA A 225 2.68 4.13 -7.69
CA ALA A 225 3.95 4.39 -8.38
C ALA A 225 4.52 5.80 -8.10
N GLY A 226 3.68 6.78 -7.75
CA GLY A 226 4.06 8.17 -7.55
C GLY A 226 3.41 9.11 -8.57
N ASN A 227 3.43 10.42 -8.24
CA ASN A 227 2.76 11.47 -9.01
C ASN A 227 3.75 12.49 -9.62
N ALA A 228 4.97 12.06 -9.93
CA ALA A 228 6.06 12.93 -10.42
C ALA A 228 6.33 12.78 -11.94
N GLY A 229 5.36 12.24 -12.69
CA GLY A 229 5.38 12.16 -14.14
C GLY A 229 5.34 13.55 -14.83
N PRO A 230 5.44 13.59 -16.17
CA PRO A 230 5.51 12.47 -17.11
C PRO A 230 6.96 12.04 -17.43
N ARG A 231 7.97 12.56 -16.71
CA ARG A 231 9.38 12.16 -16.90
C ARG A 231 9.61 10.73 -16.40
N CYS A 232 10.55 10.02 -17.01
CA CYS A 232 11.02 8.72 -16.54
C CYS A 232 11.86 8.85 -15.25
N ASN A 233 12.06 7.73 -14.56
CA ASN A 233 12.81 7.61 -13.30
C ASN A 233 12.16 8.37 -12.13
N THR A 234 10.83 8.38 -12.10
CA THR A 234 10.02 9.14 -11.13
C THR A 234 9.22 8.23 -10.20
N VAL A 235 9.38 6.90 -10.32
CA VAL A 235 8.75 5.92 -9.44
C VAL A 235 9.27 6.10 -8.00
N SER A 236 8.35 6.17 -7.04
CA SER A 236 8.66 6.37 -5.61
C SER A 236 8.90 5.04 -4.88
N TYR A 237 9.55 5.08 -3.73
CA TYR A 237 9.60 3.94 -2.82
C TYR A 237 8.32 3.96 -1.95
N PRO A 238 7.72 2.80 -1.63
CA PRO A 238 8.20 1.43 -1.82
C PRO A 238 7.95 0.81 -3.20
N ALA A 239 7.12 1.42 -4.05
CA ALA A 239 6.73 0.87 -5.35
C ALA A 239 7.91 0.53 -6.27
N LYS A 240 9.07 1.19 -6.10
CA LYS A 240 10.25 0.96 -6.91
C LYS A 240 10.95 -0.40 -6.69
N TRP A 241 10.65 -1.12 -5.61
CA TRP A 241 11.25 -2.44 -5.34
C TRP A 241 10.54 -3.57 -6.09
N PRO A 242 11.26 -4.60 -6.55
CA PRO A 242 10.69 -5.69 -7.35
C PRO A 242 9.67 -6.55 -6.58
N GLU A 243 9.73 -6.57 -5.25
CA GLU A 243 8.79 -7.26 -4.36
C GLU A 243 7.40 -6.57 -4.31
N VAL A 244 7.28 -5.36 -4.86
CA VAL A 244 6.08 -4.53 -4.75
C VAL A 244 5.45 -4.34 -6.12
N VAL A 245 4.12 -4.51 -6.20
CA VAL A 245 3.36 -4.19 -7.41
C VAL A 245 3.18 -2.67 -7.50
N ALA A 246 3.97 -2.03 -8.36
CA ALA A 246 3.90 -0.60 -8.66
C ALA A 246 2.75 -0.29 -9.63
N VAL A 247 1.82 0.54 -9.17
CA VAL A 247 0.60 0.86 -9.92
C VAL A 247 0.63 2.28 -10.47
N ALA A 248 0.60 2.39 -11.81
CA ALA A 248 0.44 3.64 -12.54
C ALA A 248 -1.04 4.07 -12.64
N ALA A 249 -1.28 5.37 -12.82
CA ALA A 249 -2.62 5.94 -12.91
C ALA A 249 -3.08 6.12 -14.37
N SER A 250 -4.27 5.61 -14.68
CA SER A 250 -4.97 5.86 -15.95
C SER A 250 -6.15 6.82 -15.79
N THR A 251 -6.60 7.35 -16.92
CA THR A 251 -7.79 8.20 -17.07
C THR A 251 -8.98 7.39 -17.58
N GLN A 252 -10.17 7.99 -17.53
CA GLN A 252 -11.39 7.40 -18.08
C GLN A 252 -11.32 7.11 -19.59
N THR A 253 -10.43 7.77 -20.32
CA THR A 253 -10.21 7.59 -21.77
C THR A 253 -9.15 6.54 -22.08
N ALA A 254 -8.82 5.66 -21.13
CA ALA A 254 -7.77 4.64 -21.27
C ALA A 254 -6.40 5.22 -21.65
N SER A 255 -6.05 6.36 -21.07
CA SER A 255 -4.74 7.01 -21.25
C SER A 255 -3.99 7.03 -19.92
N ILE A 256 -2.65 6.99 -19.92
CA ILE A 256 -1.87 7.20 -18.68
C ILE A 256 -1.97 8.67 -18.28
N ALA A 257 -2.35 8.92 -17.02
CA ALA A 257 -2.46 10.25 -16.46
C ALA A 257 -1.11 10.99 -16.51
N ALA A 258 -1.14 12.29 -16.80
CA ALA A 258 0.08 13.08 -17.01
C ALA A 258 0.99 13.09 -15.77
N PHE A 259 0.40 13.09 -14.57
CA PHE A 259 1.13 13.05 -13.30
C PHE A 259 1.71 11.67 -12.98
N SER A 260 1.23 10.58 -13.59
CA SER A 260 1.64 9.22 -13.22
C SER A 260 3.14 9.06 -13.42
N SER A 261 3.84 8.69 -12.35
CA SER A 261 5.27 8.38 -12.39
C SER A 261 5.57 7.25 -13.38
N ARG A 262 6.77 7.28 -13.96
CA ARG A 262 7.22 6.39 -15.02
C ARG A 262 8.60 5.81 -14.73
N GLY A 263 8.82 4.56 -15.08
CA GLY A 263 10.06 3.81 -14.90
C GLY A 263 9.87 2.35 -15.25
N SER A 264 10.96 1.61 -15.44
CA SER A 264 10.92 0.17 -15.68
C SER A 264 10.32 -0.63 -14.52
N GLN A 265 10.18 0.01 -13.35
CA GLN A 265 9.58 -0.57 -12.16
C GLN A 265 8.05 -0.55 -12.17
N VAL A 266 7.40 0.19 -13.07
CA VAL A 266 5.93 0.17 -13.19
C VAL A 266 5.49 -1.23 -13.66
N ASN A 267 4.67 -1.92 -12.86
CA ASN A 267 4.22 -3.27 -13.19
C ASN A 267 2.89 -3.27 -13.94
N ILE A 268 1.96 -2.39 -13.56
CA ILE A 268 0.56 -2.39 -14.00
C ILE A 268 -0.05 -0.98 -13.90
N ALA A 269 -1.14 -0.73 -14.63
CA ALA A 269 -1.91 0.51 -14.56
C ALA A 269 -3.34 0.24 -14.07
N ALA A 270 -3.93 1.22 -13.39
CA ALA A 270 -5.31 1.19 -12.95
C ALA A 270 -5.92 2.62 -12.91
N PRO A 271 -7.26 2.76 -12.87
CA PRO A 271 -7.92 4.06 -12.80
C PRO A 271 -7.42 4.92 -11.64
N GLY A 272 -6.87 6.10 -11.94
CA GLY A 272 -6.30 6.99 -10.93
C GLY A 272 -6.59 8.48 -11.12
N GLN A 273 -7.25 8.90 -12.21
CA GLN A 273 -7.63 10.29 -12.40
C GLN A 273 -9.14 10.48 -12.24
N SER A 274 -9.54 11.46 -11.44
CA SER A 274 -10.95 11.82 -11.15
C SER A 274 -11.78 10.62 -10.66
N ILE A 275 -11.32 10.01 -9.56
CA ILE A 275 -11.95 8.86 -8.94
C ILE A 275 -12.85 9.32 -7.79
N LEU A 276 -14.15 9.01 -7.88
CA LEU A 276 -15.10 9.20 -6.80
C LEU A 276 -15.01 8.02 -5.83
N SER A 277 -14.85 8.31 -4.53
CA SER A 277 -14.91 7.28 -3.49
C SER A 277 -15.47 7.87 -2.19
N LEU A 278 -15.59 7.01 -1.18
CA LEU A 278 -15.97 7.36 0.18
C LEU A 278 -15.08 8.46 0.75
N TRP A 279 -15.66 9.25 1.64
CA TRP A 279 -14.99 10.30 2.38
C TRP A 279 -15.57 10.36 3.79
N LEU A 280 -14.94 11.13 4.66
CA LEU A 280 -15.33 11.27 6.07
C LEU A 280 -16.81 11.65 6.23
N ASN A 281 -17.39 11.24 7.36
CA ASN A 281 -18.76 11.58 7.77
C ASN A 281 -19.82 11.11 6.76
N GLY A 282 -19.62 9.93 6.16
CA GLY A 282 -20.55 9.35 5.20
C GLY A 282 -20.69 10.11 3.88
N THR A 283 -19.71 10.95 3.52
CA THR A 283 -19.70 11.70 2.27
C THR A 283 -18.88 11.00 1.18
N THR A 284 -18.76 11.63 0.01
CA THR A 284 -17.93 11.13 -1.10
C THR A 284 -17.11 12.26 -1.69
N ARG A 285 -15.92 11.96 -2.23
CA ARG A 285 -15.02 12.97 -2.82
C ARG A 285 -14.34 12.45 -4.08
N TYR A 286 -14.07 13.36 -5.02
CA TYR A 286 -13.21 13.09 -6.17
C TYR A 286 -11.74 13.37 -5.81
N LEU A 287 -10.87 12.39 -6.03
CA LEU A 287 -9.42 12.55 -5.93
C LEU A 287 -8.73 12.03 -7.20
N SER A 288 -7.49 12.45 -7.41
CA SER A 288 -6.62 11.92 -8.46
C SER A 288 -5.26 11.58 -7.88
N GLY A 289 -4.63 10.51 -8.36
CA GLY A 289 -3.34 10.07 -7.89
C GLY A 289 -3.13 8.60 -8.18
N THR A 290 -1.85 8.19 -8.20
CA THR A 290 -1.52 6.75 -8.15
C THR A 290 -2.02 6.11 -6.85
N SER A 291 -2.24 6.88 -5.78
CA SER A 291 -2.98 6.45 -4.58
C SER A 291 -4.38 5.93 -4.84
N MET A 292 -5.07 6.44 -5.87
CA MET A 292 -6.40 5.97 -6.25
C MET A 292 -6.31 4.78 -7.21
N ALA A 293 -5.21 4.62 -7.93
CA ALA A 293 -4.98 3.48 -8.82
C ALA A 293 -4.62 2.21 -8.03
N ALA A 294 -3.72 2.29 -7.05
CA ALA A 294 -3.31 1.16 -6.21
C ALA A 294 -4.48 0.35 -5.61
N PRO A 295 -5.50 0.97 -4.97
CA PRO A 295 -6.61 0.22 -4.36
C PRO A 295 -7.48 -0.52 -5.37
N HIS A 296 -7.51 -0.13 -6.65
CA HIS A 296 -8.18 -0.94 -7.67
C HIS A 296 -7.48 -2.28 -7.85
N VAL A 297 -6.14 -2.29 -7.95
CA VAL A 297 -5.35 -3.52 -8.07
C VAL A 297 -5.48 -4.36 -6.80
N SER A 298 -5.45 -3.73 -5.62
CA SER A 298 -5.69 -4.39 -4.34
C SER A 298 -7.08 -5.05 -4.27
N GLY A 299 -8.11 -4.38 -4.77
CA GLY A 299 -9.46 -4.94 -4.87
C GLY A 299 -9.54 -6.11 -5.86
N VAL A 300 -8.93 -5.99 -7.05
CA VAL A 300 -8.88 -7.10 -8.01
C VAL A 300 -8.16 -8.30 -7.39
N ALA A 301 -7.04 -8.07 -6.70
CA ALA A 301 -6.33 -9.11 -5.98
C ALA A 301 -7.21 -9.78 -4.91
N ALA A 302 -8.08 -9.03 -4.22
CA ALA A 302 -9.01 -9.59 -3.24
C ALA A 302 -10.08 -10.48 -3.89
N LEU A 303 -10.64 -10.07 -5.04
CA LEU A 303 -11.53 -10.93 -5.83
C LEU A 303 -10.84 -12.25 -6.19
N LEU A 304 -9.61 -12.18 -6.72
CA LEU A 304 -8.84 -13.38 -7.10
C LEU A 304 -8.50 -14.26 -5.89
N TRP A 305 -8.06 -13.65 -4.79
CA TRP A 305 -7.66 -14.38 -3.58
C TRP A 305 -8.82 -15.12 -2.95
N SER A 306 -10.02 -14.54 -2.93
CA SER A 306 -11.22 -15.16 -2.33
C SER A 306 -11.55 -16.53 -2.94
N VAL A 307 -11.29 -16.70 -4.23
CA VAL A 307 -11.53 -17.95 -4.97
C VAL A 307 -10.32 -18.89 -4.91
N ALA A 308 -9.11 -18.35 -4.78
CA ALA A 308 -7.88 -19.13 -4.66
C ALA A 308 -7.73 -19.79 -3.28
N ASN A 309 -7.96 -19.04 -2.21
CA ASN A 309 -7.69 -19.41 -0.81
C ASN A 309 -8.55 -20.59 -0.29
N GLY A 310 -9.61 -20.97 -0.99
CA GLY A 310 -10.50 -22.07 -0.62
C GLY A 310 -10.22 -23.41 -1.31
N THR A 311 -9.14 -23.54 -2.09
CA THR A 311 -8.93 -24.70 -2.98
C THR A 311 -7.50 -25.25 -2.91
N SER A 312 -7.35 -26.58 -2.96
CA SER A 312 -6.07 -27.30 -2.85
C SER A 312 -5.15 -27.17 -4.10
N ASN A 313 -4.95 -25.96 -4.62
CA ASN A 313 -4.21 -25.70 -5.86
C ASN A 313 -2.89 -24.93 -5.68
N SER A 314 -2.14 -24.81 -6.79
CA SER A 314 -0.76 -24.34 -6.97
C SER A 314 -0.37 -22.96 -6.42
N LEU A 315 -1.33 -22.08 -6.12
CA LEU A 315 -1.04 -20.81 -5.44
C LEU A 315 -0.99 -21.06 -3.93
N ARG A 316 0.20 -20.92 -3.35
CA ARG A 316 0.43 -21.18 -1.92
C ARG A 316 0.33 -19.90 -1.11
N GLN A 317 0.55 -18.75 -1.74
CA GLN A 317 0.74 -17.48 -1.07
C GLN A 317 0.06 -16.33 -1.83
N PRO A 318 -0.46 -15.30 -1.14
CA PRO A 318 -1.04 -14.11 -1.79
C PRO A 318 -0.17 -13.46 -2.86
N ARG A 319 1.16 -13.42 -2.69
CA ARG A 319 2.10 -12.89 -3.70
C ARG A 319 2.06 -13.62 -5.04
N ASP A 320 1.60 -14.87 -5.06
CA ASP A 320 1.49 -15.66 -6.30
C ASP A 320 0.42 -15.08 -7.25
N LEU A 321 -0.44 -14.17 -6.77
CA LEU A 321 -1.42 -13.42 -7.58
C LEU A 321 -0.77 -12.39 -8.51
N ILE A 322 0.51 -12.05 -8.34
CA ILE A 322 1.19 -11.10 -9.22
C ILE A 322 1.10 -11.55 -10.67
N ARG A 323 1.39 -12.82 -10.94
CA ARG A 323 1.35 -13.36 -12.30
C ARG A 323 -0.03 -13.17 -12.97
N PRO A 324 -1.15 -13.66 -12.41
CA PRO A 324 -2.45 -13.47 -13.04
C PRO A 324 -2.86 -12.00 -13.16
N LEU A 325 -2.48 -11.13 -12.22
CA LEU A 325 -2.74 -9.68 -12.32
C LEU A 325 -2.01 -9.06 -13.52
N LEU A 326 -0.73 -9.38 -13.70
CA LEU A 326 0.09 -8.80 -14.77
C LEU A 326 -0.26 -9.37 -16.14
N GLU A 327 -0.33 -10.69 -16.27
CA GLU A 327 -0.63 -11.36 -17.55
C GLU A 327 -2.11 -11.22 -17.96
N GLY A 328 -3.01 -10.94 -17.00
CA GLY A 328 -4.41 -10.62 -17.25
C GLY A 328 -4.68 -9.15 -17.57
N SER A 329 -3.65 -8.30 -17.64
CA SER A 329 -3.80 -6.88 -17.98
C SER A 329 -3.86 -6.64 -19.48
N SER A 330 -4.51 -5.54 -19.90
CA SER A 330 -4.60 -5.14 -21.30
C SER A 330 -3.72 -3.92 -21.60
N PRO A 331 -2.80 -4.00 -22.59
CA PRO A 331 -1.97 -2.86 -22.98
C PRO A 331 -2.79 -1.66 -23.45
N LEU A 332 -2.38 -0.47 -23.02
CA LEU A 332 -2.80 0.82 -23.54
C LEU A 332 -1.94 1.15 -24.78
N PRO A 333 -2.48 1.14 -26.01
CA PRO A 333 -1.67 1.12 -27.24
C PRO A 333 -0.67 2.27 -27.41
N ASP A 334 -1.00 3.45 -26.88
CA ASP A 334 -0.21 4.67 -27.08
C ASP A 334 0.90 4.88 -26.04
N TYR A 335 1.10 3.93 -25.13
CA TYR A 335 2.04 4.09 -24.02
C TYR A 335 3.14 3.01 -24.02
N PRO A 336 4.39 3.35 -23.70
CA PRO A 336 5.44 2.35 -23.50
C PRO A 336 5.29 1.66 -22.14
N SER A 337 5.87 0.46 -21.98
CA SER A 337 5.84 -0.29 -20.72
C SER A 337 6.36 0.50 -19.51
N VAL A 338 7.31 1.42 -19.70
CA VAL A 338 7.78 2.29 -18.60
C VAL A 338 6.71 3.23 -18.05
N ALA A 339 5.60 3.43 -18.75
CA ALA A 339 4.48 4.27 -18.32
C ALA A 339 3.28 3.46 -17.81
N GLN A 340 3.14 2.20 -18.23
CA GLN A 340 1.92 1.39 -17.98
C GLN A 340 2.18 -0.02 -17.45
N GLY A 341 3.43 -0.47 -17.42
CA GLY A 341 3.77 -1.86 -17.16
C GLY A 341 3.13 -2.80 -18.17
N HIS A 342 2.31 -3.73 -17.67
CA HIS A 342 1.51 -4.68 -18.47
C HIS A 342 0.19 -4.09 -18.98
N GLY A 343 -0.11 -2.83 -18.63
CA GLY A 343 -1.32 -2.14 -19.04
C GLY A 343 -2.40 -2.11 -17.96
N LEU A 344 -3.65 -1.88 -18.37
CA LEU A 344 -4.77 -1.73 -17.47
C LEU A 344 -5.17 -3.07 -16.86
N VAL A 345 -5.25 -3.13 -15.53
CA VAL A 345 -5.73 -4.32 -14.81
C VAL A 345 -7.17 -4.65 -15.20
N HIS A 346 -7.42 -5.92 -15.55
CA HIS A 346 -8.76 -6.43 -15.80
C HIS A 346 -9.04 -7.65 -14.91
N ALA A 347 -10.07 -7.56 -14.08
CA ALA A 347 -10.40 -8.59 -13.11
C ALA A 347 -10.79 -9.92 -13.79
N LEU A 348 -11.64 -9.87 -14.82
CA LEU A 348 -12.13 -11.06 -15.50
C LEU A 348 -11.00 -11.84 -16.21
N ASP A 349 -10.14 -11.15 -16.95
CA ASP A 349 -9.01 -11.76 -17.65
C ASP A 349 -8.02 -12.38 -16.65
N SER A 350 -7.70 -11.65 -15.58
CA SER A 350 -6.86 -12.15 -14.47
C SER A 350 -7.45 -13.40 -13.82
N PHE A 351 -8.78 -13.44 -13.64
CA PHE A 351 -9.50 -14.57 -13.07
C PHE A 351 -9.53 -15.79 -14.00
N ASN A 352 -9.72 -15.60 -15.30
CA ASN A 352 -9.66 -16.68 -16.28
C ASN A 352 -8.26 -17.29 -16.35
N LEU A 353 -7.23 -16.46 -16.32
CA LEU A 353 -5.85 -16.92 -16.26
C LEU A 353 -5.56 -17.69 -14.96
N LEU A 354 -6.04 -17.19 -13.82
CA LEU A 354 -5.98 -17.88 -12.53
C LEU A 354 -6.60 -19.28 -12.62
N LYS A 355 -7.79 -19.43 -13.22
CA LYS A 355 -8.43 -20.73 -13.43
C LYS A 355 -7.61 -21.66 -14.34
N ASN A 356 -6.98 -21.13 -15.38
CA ASN A 356 -6.16 -21.93 -16.28
C ASN A 356 -4.89 -22.44 -15.60
N LEU A 357 -4.21 -21.59 -14.81
CA LEU A 357 -3.04 -21.97 -14.00
C LEU A 357 -3.37 -23.05 -12.96
N ARG A 358 -4.64 -23.11 -12.55
CA ARG A 358 -5.18 -24.12 -11.63
C ARG A 358 -5.48 -25.46 -12.30
N ASN A 359 -5.87 -25.47 -13.58
CA ASN A 359 -6.28 -26.67 -14.32
C ASN A 359 -5.15 -27.30 -15.14
N GLY A 360 -4.02 -26.62 -15.30
CA GLY A 360 -2.86 -27.06 -16.08
C GLY A 360 -1.87 -27.99 -15.36
N HIS A 361 -2.28 -28.65 -14.27
CA HIS A 361 -1.46 -29.59 -13.49
C HIS A 361 -2.14 -30.94 -13.35
#